data_AF-A0A839IWY4-F1
#
_entry.id   AF-A0A839IWY4-F1
#
_cell.length_a   1.000
_cell.length_b   1.000
_cell.length_c   1.000
_cell.angle_alpha   90.00
_cell.angle_beta   90.00
_cell.angle_gamma   90.00
#
_symmetry.space_group_name_H-M   'P 1'
#
loop_
_entity.id
_entity.type
_entity.pdbx_description
1 polymer ?
#
loop_
_entity_poly.entity_id
_entity_poly.type
_entity_poly.pdbx_seq_one_letter_code
_entity_poly.pdbx_strand_id
1 'polypeptide(L)'
;MATETPTEQQDKQQQAQGQLLTKPESIFGLLSRLREHHIPLKLHFSAVEGSYSTIILKADLKGRYFIIDQVTPEWGDRLMAKSGTFTFEAFYDGCRIASTKIKAVGKGQQDGQSIYKIPFPDELDYFQRRQFYRAQIRRGVVVETTLKSPELSEPIIGSLKDISAQGCQIQLEGDYREALADQVVLEDCEITFPNQLCITTQIQIRHIGYDEKQDISSCGCLFIDIPPMEERKVSYAVAEVQREIARRSSDGSSRYTSPLYEEKPAEELTDGETTEEAADKDKEEKTDELLDAEMKSSINEMKQQKEKARLQELFKEFRITHTNAIASVKGLMSQIKQKQKLRLESAQEISEKLAEALERNPHVLLALTTLRDAQDFIPQHSVSFGIHLAHFSRSIGYQGSLADLIYAGMLHDLGKAMLPTTIIYKPEKLTNTELKTMQRHVIYTHQALTAASEDLPKEVIAVTLGNTERLDGSGFPRQQKADKLSGLARMAAIVDAYDAMTTDRNYAKGMLPALAFKTLMNSDKQFDRTLVQRFIKCIGLLPVGSLIRLSSNKLAFVLTLSPDTAKPALVRVIYDAEKKQLISPDDYDLTDPASEKKIGTIMRPEDPGKYFINRLLMMD
;
A
#
# COMPACT_ATOMS: atom_id res chain seq x y z
N MET A 1 -7.98 44.94 -14.64
CA MET A 1 -7.57 43.88 -13.71
C MET A 1 -8.08 42.58 -14.30
N ALA A 2 -7.22 41.88 -15.05
CA ALA A 2 -7.59 40.65 -15.75
C ALA A 2 -7.74 39.53 -14.72
N THR A 3 -8.86 38.81 -14.81
CA THR A 3 -9.21 37.65 -13.99
C THR A 3 -8.49 36.41 -14.53
N GLU A 4 -7.61 35.83 -13.71
CA GLU A 4 -6.94 34.54 -13.96
C GLU A 4 -7.98 33.40 -14.15
N THR A 5 -7.71 32.49 -15.08
CA THR A 5 -8.57 31.36 -15.46
C THR A 5 -8.46 30.19 -14.46
N PRO A 6 -9.48 29.31 -14.37
CA PRO A 6 -9.56 28.23 -13.36
C PRO A 6 -8.42 27.21 -13.39
N THR A 7 -7.68 27.14 -14.50
CA THR A 7 -6.53 26.25 -14.69
C THR A 7 -5.30 26.68 -13.87
N GLU A 8 -5.13 27.99 -13.62
CA GLU A 8 -4.00 28.52 -12.82
C GLU A 8 -4.19 28.32 -11.30
N GLN A 9 -5.41 28.01 -10.86
CA GLN A 9 -5.69 27.67 -9.46
C GLN A 9 -5.43 26.19 -9.11
N GLN A 10 -5.41 25.30 -10.10
CA GLN A 10 -5.12 23.87 -9.88
C GLN A 10 -3.60 23.58 -9.83
N ASP A 11 -2.77 24.34 -10.55
CA ASP A 11 -1.30 24.17 -10.52
C ASP A 11 -0.62 24.72 -9.24
N LYS A 12 -1.32 25.54 -8.45
CA LYS A 12 -0.77 26.09 -7.19
C LYS A 12 -1.00 25.19 -5.96
N GLN A 13 -1.70 24.06 -6.07
CA GLN A 13 -1.97 23.14 -4.94
C GLN A 13 -1.09 21.88 -4.87
N GLN A 14 -0.08 21.73 -5.71
CA GLN A 14 0.91 20.63 -5.61
C GLN A 14 2.32 21.14 -5.27
N GLN A 15 2.50 21.74 -4.09
CA GLN A 15 3.84 21.96 -3.55
C GLN A 15 4.29 20.72 -2.77
N ALA A 16 5.34 20.06 -3.27
CA ALA A 16 6.13 19.07 -2.54
C ALA A 16 6.51 19.61 -1.14
N GLN A 17 6.18 18.86 -0.08
CA GLN A 17 6.54 19.23 1.29
C GLN A 17 8.05 19.07 1.49
N GLY A 18 8.77 20.19 1.54
CA GLY A 18 10.13 20.26 2.07
C GLY A 18 10.10 20.38 3.59
N GLN A 19 10.96 19.64 4.29
CA GLN A 19 11.19 19.76 5.72
C GLN A 19 12.65 20.19 5.97
N LEU A 20 12.83 21.25 6.77
CA LEU A 20 14.14 21.65 7.25
C LEU A 20 14.47 20.87 8.53
N LEU A 21 15.57 20.10 8.52
CA LEU A 21 16.02 19.32 9.67
C LEU A 21 17.10 20.09 10.42
N THR A 22 16.79 20.50 11.67
CA THR A 22 17.71 21.26 12.55
C THR A 22 18.11 20.50 13.81
N LYS A 23 17.41 19.40 14.14
CA LYS A 23 17.72 18.58 15.34
C LYS A 23 18.90 17.63 15.06
N PRO A 24 19.94 17.58 15.91
CA PRO A 24 21.10 16.70 15.72
C PRO A 24 20.75 15.22 15.57
N GLU A 25 19.72 14.73 16.27
CA GLU A 25 19.26 13.34 16.19
C GLU A 25 18.66 13.02 14.82
N SER A 26 17.90 13.96 14.25
CA SER A 26 17.31 13.83 12.92
C SER A 26 18.38 13.84 11.83
N ILE A 27 19.35 14.76 11.95
CA ILE A 27 20.50 14.86 11.03
C ILE A 27 21.34 13.58 11.09
N PHE A 28 21.64 13.08 12.29
CA PHE A 28 22.36 11.83 12.48
C PHE A 28 21.62 10.63 11.88
N GLY A 29 20.31 10.51 12.12
CA GLY A 29 19.50 9.43 11.58
C GLY A 29 19.55 9.40 10.04
N LEU A 30 19.51 10.57 9.42
CA LEU A 30 19.57 10.70 7.97
C LEU A 30 20.98 10.41 7.41
N LEU A 31 22.03 10.97 8.00
CA LEU A 31 23.41 10.70 7.58
C LEU A 31 23.77 9.22 7.77
N SER A 32 23.22 8.57 8.80
CA SER A 32 23.40 7.14 9.04
C SER A 32 22.73 6.28 7.95
N ARG A 33 21.54 6.66 7.48
CA ARG A 33 20.88 5.99 6.34
C ARG A 33 21.67 6.17 5.05
N LEU A 34 22.14 7.39 4.75
CA LEU A 34 22.97 7.63 3.57
C LEU A 34 24.23 6.76 3.58
N ARG A 35 24.87 6.60 4.75
CA ARG A 35 25.99 5.67 4.95
C ARG A 35 25.58 4.21 4.72
N GLU A 36 24.53 3.74 5.41
CA GLU A 36 24.09 2.33 5.34
C GLU A 36 23.76 1.89 3.91
N HIS A 37 23.19 2.79 3.11
CA HIS A 37 22.83 2.54 1.71
C HIS A 37 23.89 2.99 0.69
N HIS A 38 25.09 3.39 1.14
CA HIS A 38 26.22 3.81 0.29
C HIS A 38 25.84 4.89 -0.74
N ILE A 39 25.00 5.84 -0.32
CA ILE A 39 24.50 6.90 -1.20
C ILE A 39 25.60 7.93 -1.46
N PRO A 40 25.91 8.25 -2.73
CA PRO A 40 26.92 9.24 -3.05
C PRO A 40 26.43 10.65 -2.67
N LEU A 41 27.30 11.38 -1.97
CA LEU A 41 27.17 12.81 -1.77
C LEU A 41 27.79 13.53 -2.96
N LYS A 42 27.01 14.34 -3.68
CA LYS A 42 27.52 15.27 -4.68
C LYS A 42 27.95 16.56 -4.00
N LEU A 43 29.22 16.93 -4.14
CA LEU A 43 29.78 18.13 -3.53
C LEU A 43 29.79 19.29 -4.52
N HIS A 44 29.43 20.47 -4.04
CA HIS A 44 29.47 21.71 -4.80
C HIS A 44 30.39 22.71 -4.09
N PHE A 45 31.46 23.13 -4.76
CA PHE A 45 32.41 24.12 -4.24
C PHE A 45 32.09 25.49 -4.84
N SER A 46 31.98 26.52 -4.01
CA SER A 46 31.55 27.86 -4.48
C SER A 46 32.51 28.55 -5.46
N ALA A 47 33.74 28.06 -5.62
CA ALA A 47 34.79 28.71 -6.40
C ALA A 47 35.15 27.98 -7.71
N VAL A 48 34.66 26.75 -7.92
CA VAL A 48 35.06 25.92 -9.06
C VAL A 48 33.86 25.09 -9.52
N GLU A 49 33.48 25.25 -10.79
CA GLU A 49 32.51 24.36 -11.43
C GLU A 49 33.12 22.99 -11.69
N GLY A 50 32.38 21.94 -11.36
CA GLY A 50 32.82 20.56 -11.54
C GLY A 50 31.88 19.59 -10.83
N SER A 51 31.90 18.33 -11.26
CA SER A 51 31.15 17.26 -10.61
C SER A 51 32.08 16.52 -9.64
N TYR A 52 31.78 16.63 -8.35
CA TYR A 52 32.55 15.98 -7.29
C TYR A 52 31.63 15.08 -6.49
N SER A 53 32.12 13.92 -6.08
CA SER A 53 31.35 12.99 -5.26
C SER A 53 32.20 12.28 -4.21
N THR A 54 31.54 11.81 -3.16
CA THR A 54 32.13 11.03 -2.07
C THR A 54 31.03 10.20 -1.40
N ILE A 55 31.38 9.35 -0.44
CA ILE A 55 30.44 8.61 0.40
C ILE A 55 30.71 8.88 1.88
N ILE A 56 29.70 8.66 2.73
CA ILE A 56 29.88 8.73 4.18
C ILE A 56 30.45 7.40 4.66
N LEU A 57 31.57 7.43 5.37
CA LEU A 57 32.19 6.27 6.01
C LEU A 57 31.70 6.08 7.44
N LYS A 58 31.47 7.17 8.17
CA LYS A 58 31.04 7.14 9.58
C LYS A 58 30.23 8.38 9.95
N ALA A 59 29.26 8.23 10.84
CA ALA A 59 28.58 9.35 11.52
C ALA A 59 28.64 9.15 13.04
N ASP A 60 28.78 10.24 13.80
CA ASP A 60 28.89 10.25 15.26
C ASP A 60 27.99 11.34 15.86
N LEU A 61 26.93 10.92 16.56
CA LEU A 61 25.96 11.82 17.18
C LEU A 61 26.54 12.60 18.37
N LYS A 62 27.38 11.96 19.19
CA LYS A 62 27.92 12.57 20.42
C LYS A 62 28.94 13.65 20.09
N GLY A 63 29.79 13.41 19.10
CA GLY A 63 30.77 14.35 18.57
C GLY A 63 30.22 15.31 17.52
N ARG A 64 28.97 15.11 17.06
CA ARG A 64 28.31 15.89 16.00
C ARG A 64 29.16 16.05 14.74
N TYR A 65 29.66 14.93 14.22
CA TYR A 65 30.45 14.92 13.00
C TYR A 65 30.21 13.65 12.18
N PHE A 66 30.55 13.70 10.91
CA PHE A 66 30.65 12.54 10.03
C PHE A 66 31.99 12.55 9.29
N ILE A 67 32.39 11.39 8.80
CA ILE A 67 33.62 11.18 8.02
C ILE A 67 33.19 10.77 6.63
N ILE A 68 33.76 11.42 5.63
CA ILE A 68 33.59 11.07 4.22
C ILE A 68 34.88 10.48 3.66
N ASP A 69 34.71 9.73 2.59
CA ASP A 69 35.78 9.13 1.81
C ASP A 69 36.49 10.15 0.91
N GLN A 70 37.52 9.71 0.20
CA GLN A 70 38.24 10.49 -0.79
C GLN A 70 37.28 11.11 -1.81
N VAL A 71 37.52 12.37 -2.19
CA VAL A 71 36.66 13.04 -3.17
C VAL A 71 37.05 12.59 -4.57
N THR A 72 36.06 12.12 -5.32
CA THR A 72 36.20 11.72 -6.72
C THR A 72 35.69 12.85 -7.62
N PRO A 73 36.41 13.22 -8.68
CA PRO A 73 37.76 12.75 -9.07
C PRO A 73 38.88 13.27 -8.15
N GLU A 74 40.05 12.60 -8.14
CA GLU A 74 41.16 12.79 -7.16
C GLU A 74 41.61 14.24 -6.95
N TRP A 75 41.48 15.10 -7.96
CA TRP A 75 41.85 16.51 -7.84
C TRP A 75 40.88 17.31 -6.94
N GLY A 76 39.70 16.78 -6.63
CA GLY A 76 38.78 17.28 -5.62
C GLY A 76 39.37 17.29 -4.20
N ASP A 77 40.31 16.38 -3.89
CA ASP A 77 41.02 16.38 -2.60
C ASP A 77 41.83 17.67 -2.39
N ARG A 78 42.36 18.25 -3.48
CA ARG A 78 43.10 19.51 -3.43
C ARG A 78 42.17 20.67 -3.09
N LEU A 79 40.90 20.63 -3.50
CA LEU A 79 39.89 21.63 -3.16
C LEU A 79 39.44 21.51 -1.71
N MET A 80 39.21 20.28 -1.24
CA MET A 80 38.94 20.01 0.17
C MET A 80 40.07 20.48 1.09
N ALA A 81 41.33 20.40 0.63
CA ALA A 81 42.51 20.80 1.39
C ALA A 81 42.85 22.31 1.32
N LYS A 82 42.52 23.01 0.22
CA LYS A 82 42.96 24.40 -0.04
C LYS A 82 41.98 25.52 0.37
N SER A 83 40.79 25.21 0.91
CA SER A 83 39.63 26.10 1.19
C SER A 83 38.67 26.25 0.00
N GLY A 84 37.36 26.45 0.16
CA GLY A 84 36.54 26.76 1.34
C GLY A 84 35.21 26.00 1.34
N THR A 85 34.24 26.50 2.09
CA THR A 85 32.95 25.86 2.33
C THR A 85 32.33 25.23 1.07
N PHE A 86 31.80 24.04 1.20
CA PHE A 86 31.05 23.35 0.16
C PHE A 86 29.63 23.10 0.63
N THR A 87 28.73 22.86 -0.30
CA THR A 87 27.45 22.21 0.01
C THR A 87 27.52 20.79 -0.51
N PHE A 88 26.71 19.90 0.07
CA PHE A 88 26.48 18.60 -0.53
C PHE A 88 25.01 18.41 -0.83
N GLU A 89 24.73 17.59 -1.84
CA GLU A 89 23.42 17.00 -2.03
C GLU A 89 23.51 15.49 -2.17
N ALA A 90 22.48 14.80 -1.70
CA ALA A 90 22.30 13.37 -1.85
C ALA A 90 20.87 13.11 -2.29
N PHE A 91 20.69 12.05 -3.07
CA PHE A 91 19.37 11.60 -3.48
C PHE A 91 19.16 10.20 -2.94
N TYR A 92 18.18 10.06 -2.05
CA TYR A 92 17.86 8.80 -1.41
C TYR A 92 16.35 8.65 -1.35
N ASP A 93 15.83 7.54 -1.86
CA ASP A 93 14.40 7.18 -1.83
C ASP A 93 13.44 8.28 -2.37
N GLY A 94 13.85 8.95 -3.46
CA GLY A 94 13.08 10.06 -4.05
C GLY A 94 13.17 11.39 -3.30
N CYS A 95 13.86 11.42 -2.17
CA CYS A 95 14.18 12.61 -1.41
C CYS A 95 15.47 13.24 -1.95
N ARG A 96 15.48 14.57 -2.12
CA ARG A 96 16.71 15.36 -2.19
C ARG A 96 17.07 15.79 -0.79
N ILE A 97 18.29 15.50 -0.41
CA ILE A 97 18.90 15.89 0.85
C ILE A 97 19.98 16.89 0.50
N ALA A 98 19.89 18.12 1.00
CA ALA A 98 20.89 19.15 0.71
C ALA A 98 21.37 19.81 2.00
N SER A 99 22.67 20.07 2.08
CA SER A 99 23.25 20.79 3.20
C SER A 99 23.33 22.29 2.94
N THR A 100 23.39 23.05 4.01
CA THR A 100 23.98 24.39 3.98
C THR A 100 25.49 24.34 3.75
N LYS A 101 26.08 25.53 3.58
CA LYS A 101 27.53 25.68 3.42
C LYS A 101 28.25 25.13 4.65
N ILE A 102 29.10 24.13 4.44
CA ILE A 102 29.84 23.44 5.48
C ILE A 102 31.33 23.36 5.16
N LYS A 103 32.17 23.16 6.17
CA LYS A 103 33.63 23.06 6.02
C LYS A 103 34.15 21.81 6.73
N ALA A 104 35.08 21.11 6.09
CA ALA A 104 35.80 20.03 6.75
C ALA A 104 36.68 20.59 7.89
N VAL A 105 36.67 19.90 9.03
CA VAL A 105 37.40 20.29 10.26
C VAL A 105 38.63 19.43 10.52
N GLY A 106 38.82 18.36 9.75
CA GLY A 106 40.02 17.52 9.84
C GLY A 106 40.22 16.68 8.58
N LYS A 107 41.48 16.39 8.28
CA LYS A 107 41.89 15.44 7.23
C LYS A 107 42.68 14.31 7.89
N GLY A 108 42.41 13.07 7.46
CA GLY A 108 43.13 11.88 7.87
C GLY A 108 43.44 10.99 6.67
N GLN A 109 43.99 9.81 6.96
CA GLN A 109 44.17 8.74 5.97
C GLN A 109 43.66 7.42 6.55
N GLN A 110 43.01 6.63 5.70
CA GLN A 110 42.61 5.26 5.99
C GLN A 110 42.93 4.40 4.76
N ASP A 111 43.66 3.29 4.95
CA ASP A 111 44.08 2.38 3.87
C ASP A 111 44.77 3.07 2.66
N GLY A 112 45.52 4.14 2.94
CA GLY A 112 46.22 4.93 1.92
C GLY A 112 45.37 5.99 1.21
N GLN A 113 44.06 6.07 1.47
CA GLN A 113 43.15 7.05 0.90
C GLN A 113 42.89 8.22 1.85
N SER A 114 42.67 9.42 1.31
CA SER A 114 42.32 10.62 2.09
C SER A 114 40.92 10.48 2.67
N ILE A 115 40.74 10.75 3.97
CA ILE A 115 39.41 10.88 4.58
C ILE A 115 39.24 12.27 5.19
N TYR A 116 38.01 12.76 5.23
CA TYR A 116 37.70 14.10 5.74
C TYR A 116 36.64 14.06 6.82
N LYS A 117 36.92 14.72 7.95
CA LYS A 117 35.99 14.90 9.07
C LYS A 117 35.20 16.20 8.86
N ILE A 118 33.87 16.09 8.88
CA ILE A 118 32.94 17.19 8.66
C ILE A 118 32.00 17.29 9.87
N PRO A 119 31.77 18.47 10.46
CA PRO A 119 30.78 18.63 11.52
C PRO A 119 29.37 18.34 10.98
N PHE A 120 28.37 18.14 11.84
CA PHE A 120 26.98 18.16 11.36
C PHE A 120 26.65 19.57 10.84
N PRO A 121 25.89 19.69 9.74
CA PRO A 121 25.33 20.96 9.35
C PRO A 121 24.33 21.45 10.41
N ASP A 122 24.19 22.77 10.55
CA ASP A 122 23.19 23.36 11.46
C ASP A 122 21.76 23.08 10.97
N GLU A 123 21.60 22.96 9.65
CA GLU A 123 20.36 22.61 9.00
C GLU A 123 20.60 21.79 7.75
N LEU A 124 19.65 20.89 7.47
CA LEU A 124 19.69 20.01 6.30
C LEU A 124 18.30 20.01 5.65
N ASP A 125 18.26 20.41 4.39
CA ASP A 125 17.05 20.44 3.58
C ASP A 125 16.68 19.02 3.17
N TYR A 126 15.53 18.55 3.62
CA TYR A 126 14.93 17.31 3.19
C TYR A 126 13.74 17.63 2.27
N PHE A 127 13.91 17.41 0.98
CA PHE A 127 12.93 17.78 -0.03
C PHE A 127 12.45 16.57 -0.80
N GLN A 128 11.20 16.15 -0.60
CA GLN A 128 10.61 15.07 -1.39
C GLN A 128 10.26 15.57 -2.79
N ARG A 129 11.18 15.50 -3.74
CA ARG A 129 10.98 16.05 -5.09
C ARG A 129 10.02 15.22 -5.96
N ARG A 130 9.80 13.95 -5.61
CA ARG A 130 9.03 13.02 -6.45
C ARG A 130 7.88 12.44 -5.64
N GLN A 131 6.66 12.60 -6.16
CA GLN A 131 5.47 11.92 -5.62
C GLN A 131 5.53 10.41 -5.90
N PHE A 132 6.24 9.99 -6.96
CA PHE A 132 6.34 8.61 -7.40
C PHE A 132 7.79 8.17 -7.57
N TYR A 133 8.09 6.96 -7.09
CA TYR A 133 9.38 6.31 -7.28
C TYR A 133 9.61 6.01 -8.78
N ARG A 134 10.85 6.21 -9.27
CA ARG A 134 11.27 5.83 -10.62
C ARG A 134 12.14 4.58 -10.57
N ALA A 135 11.65 3.49 -11.16
CA ALA A 135 12.33 2.23 -11.22
C ALA A 135 13.29 2.21 -12.42
N GLN A 136 14.58 1.96 -12.15
CA GLN A 136 15.64 1.96 -13.18
C GLN A 136 15.66 0.62 -13.92
N ILE A 137 15.63 0.66 -15.25
CA ILE A 137 15.80 -0.54 -16.08
C ILE A 137 17.22 -1.06 -15.92
N ARG A 138 17.33 -2.37 -15.78
CA ARG A 138 18.60 -3.05 -15.53
C ARG A 138 19.55 -2.86 -16.71
N ARG A 139 20.84 -2.61 -16.42
CA ARG A 139 21.91 -2.62 -17.43
C ARG A 139 21.98 -3.98 -18.14
N GLY A 140 21.95 -3.94 -19.48
CA GLY A 140 21.99 -5.12 -20.35
C GLY A 140 20.62 -5.67 -20.75
N VAL A 141 19.53 -5.09 -20.24
CA VAL A 141 18.18 -5.36 -20.75
C VAL A 141 17.79 -4.23 -21.70
N VAL A 142 17.32 -4.59 -22.89
CA VAL A 142 16.76 -3.65 -23.86
C VAL A 142 15.24 -3.73 -23.76
N VAL A 143 14.63 -2.62 -23.41
CA VAL A 143 13.17 -2.42 -23.50
C VAL A 143 12.99 -1.37 -24.58
N GLU A 144 12.49 -1.81 -25.72
CA GLU A 144 12.34 -0.97 -26.91
C GLU A 144 11.17 0.00 -26.71
N THR A 145 11.35 1.22 -27.17
CA THR A 145 10.28 2.22 -27.22
C THR A 145 10.09 2.72 -28.64
N THR A 146 8.86 2.75 -29.13
CA THR A 146 8.53 3.31 -30.44
C THR A 146 7.67 4.55 -30.25
N LEU A 147 8.15 5.68 -30.76
CA LEU A 147 7.48 6.97 -30.70
C LEU A 147 6.91 7.32 -32.07
N LYS A 148 5.60 7.51 -32.16
CA LYS A 148 4.89 7.87 -33.39
C LYS A 148 4.13 9.18 -33.19
N SER A 149 4.10 9.99 -34.25
CA SER A 149 3.29 11.19 -34.35
C SER A 149 2.96 11.46 -35.81
N PRO A 150 1.79 12.02 -36.14
CA PRO A 150 1.48 12.48 -37.50
C PRO A 150 2.49 13.49 -38.07
N GLU A 151 3.22 14.21 -37.20
CA GLU A 151 4.23 15.20 -37.57
C GLU A 151 5.61 14.57 -37.86
N LEU A 152 5.81 13.30 -37.48
CA LEU A 152 7.04 12.56 -37.73
C LEU A 152 6.94 11.77 -39.03
N SER A 153 7.94 11.90 -39.91
CA SER A 153 7.99 11.17 -41.18
C SER A 153 8.19 9.66 -41.00
N GLU A 154 8.88 9.27 -39.92
CA GLU A 154 9.14 7.88 -39.54
C GLU A 154 9.03 7.71 -38.01
N PRO A 155 8.64 6.53 -37.51
CA PRO A 155 8.69 6.24 -36.07
C PRO A 155 10.09 6.37 -35.49
N ILE A 156 10.23 7.00 -34.33
CA ILE A 156 11.51 7.09 -33.62
C ILE A 156 11.64 5.91 -32.67
N ILE A 157 12.69 5.10 -32.83
CA ILE A 157 12.97 3.94 -31.98
C ILE A 157 13.97 4.33 -30.90
N GLY A 158 13.71 3.89 -29.67
CA GLY A 158 14.49 4.21 -28.48
C GLY A 158 14.58 3.06 -27.49
N SER A 159 15.21 3.34 -26.35
CA SER A 159 15.28 2.41 -25.23
C SER A 159 14.84 3.05 -23.91
N LEU A 160 14.01 2.34 -23.16
CA LEU A 160 13.54 2.76 -21.84
C LEU A 160 14.68 2.68 -20.81
N LYS A 161 14.89 3.75 -20.04
CA LYS A 161 15.89 3.82 -18.95
C LYS A 161 15.30 3.76 -17.56
N ASP A 162 14.19 4.45 -17.35
CA ASP A 162 13.44 4.35 -16.11
C ASP A 162 11.94 4.50 -16.35
N ILE A 163 11.14 3.99 -15.42
CA ILE A 163 9.69 4.08 -15.46
C ILE A 163 9.12 4.32 -14.06
N SER A 164 8.02 5.08 -14.01
CA SER A 164 7.22 5.36 -12.81
C SER A 164 5.74 5.35 -13.16
N ALA A 165 4.88 5.53 -12.16
CA ALA A 165 3.44 5.57 -12.37
C ALA A 165 2.98 6.70 -13.32
N GLN A 166 3.73 7.80 -13.42
CA GLN A 166 3.33 8.99 -14.18
C GLN A 166 4.22 9.29 -15.40
N GLY A 167 5.29 8.52 -15.63
CA GLY A 167 6.18 8.82 -16.74
C GLY A 167 7.43 7.97 -16.75
N CYS A 168 8.29 8.22 -17.72
CA CYS A 168 9.49 7.45 -17.97
C CYS A 168 10.65 8.32 -18.48
N GLN A 169 11.81 7.71 -18.62
CA GLN A 169 12.94 8.27 -19.37
C GLN A 169 13.29 7.35 -20.53
N ILE A 170 13.43 7.93 -21.72
CA ILE A 170 13.74 7.24 -22.98
C ILE A 170 15.10 7.75 -23.51
N GLN A 171 15.94 6.85 -24.02
CA GLN A 171 17.16 7.20 -24.77
C GLN A 171 16.97 6.93 -26.26
N LEU A 172 17.45 7.87 -27.08
CA LEU A 172 17.40 7.85 -28.54
C LEU A 172 18.82 8.03 -29.09
N GLU A 173 19.17 7.36 -30.18
CA GLU A 173 20.46 7.51 -30.87
C GLU A 173 20.40 8.65 -31.89
N GLY A 174 21.25 9.66 -31.73
CA GLY A 174 21.21 10.91 -32.48
C GLY A 174 20.72 12.13 -31.67
N ASP A 175 20.79 13.31 -32.28
CA ASP A 175 20.29 14.57 -31.72
C ASP A 175 18.83 14.82 -32.12
N TYR A 176 17.91 14.67 -31.16
CA TYR A 176 16.47 14.88 -31.35
C TYR A 176 15.96 16.18 -30.72
N ARG A 177 16.84 17.08 -30.27
CA ARG A 177 16.42 18.31 -29.57
C ARG A 177 15.50 19.20 -30.40
N GLU A 178 15.65 19.21 -31.72
CA GLU A 178 14.77 19.96 -32.63
C GLU A 178 13.46 19.22 -32.92
N ALA A 179 13.51 17.89 -33.12
CA ALA A 179 12.34 17.09 -33.49
C ALA A 179 11.39 16.81 -32.30
N LEU A 180 11.92 16.75 -31.08
CA LEU A 180 11.20 16.46 -29.84
C LEU A 180 11.37 17.61 -28.85
N ALA A 181 11.01 18.82 -29.30
CA ALA A 181 11.07 20.03 -28.47
C ALA A 181 10.23 19.89 -27.19
N ASP A 182 10.54 20.72 -26.18
CA ASP A 182 9.84 20.69 -24.90
C ASP A 182 8.32 20.89 -25.09
N GLN A 183 7.54 20.09 -24.36
CA GLN A 183 6.08 20.04 -24.35
C GLN A 183 5.39 19.42 -25.56
N VAL A 184 6.14 18.88 -26.53
CA VAL A 184 5.56 18.08 -27.62
C VAL A 184 4.80 16.89 -27.05
N VAL A 185 3.58 16.69 -27.54
CA VAL A 185 2.74 15.52 -27.23
C VAL A 185 2.87 14.53 -28.38
N LEU A 186 3.20 13.29 -28.04
CA LEU A 186 3.23 12.17 -28.97
C LEU A 186 2.01 11.29 -28.66
N GLU A 187 1.17 11.10 -29.66
CA GLU A 187 -0.13 10.41 -29.54
C GLU A 187 0.02 8.90 -29.38
N ASP A 188 1.14 8.33 -29.82
CA ASP A 188 1.38 6.90 -29.76
C ASP A 188 2.83 6.61 -29.36
N CYS A 189 3.02 6.30 -28.07
CA CYS A 189 4.25 5.74 -27.54
C CYS A 189 4.00 4.29 -27.13
N GLU A 190 4.72 3.37 -27.75
CA GLU A 190 4.74 1.95 -27.39
C GLU A 190 6.02 1.63 -26.59
N ILE A 191 5.88 0.93 -25.47
CA ILE A 191 6.99 0.45 -24.64
C ILE A 191 6.87 -1.07 -24.55
N THR A 192 7.80 -1.79 -25.16
CA THR A 192 7.74 -3.25 -25.29
C THR A 192 8.82 -3.92 -24.46
N PHE A 193 8.39 -4.71 -23.49
CA PHE A 193 9.26 -5.53 -22.66
C PHE A 193 9.56 -6.88 -23.34
N PRO A 194 10.71 -7.53 -23.05
CA PRO A 194 11.10 -8.81 -23.65
C PRO A 194 10.06 -9.94 -23.55
N ASN A 195 9.21 -9.92 -22.53
CA ASN A 195 8.14 -10.90 -22.36
C ASN A 195 6.88 -10.62 -23.20
N GLN A 196 6.96 -9.68 -24.15
CA GLN A 196 5.88 -9.19 -25.00
C GLN A 196 4.80 -8.37 -24.28
N LEU A 197 5.05 -7.93 -23.04
CA LEU A 197 4.22 -6.88 -22.43
C LEU A 197 4.47 -5.57 -23.18
N CYS A 198 3.48 -5.12 -23.96
CA CYS A 198 3.48 -3.82 -24.63
C CYS A 198 2.58 -2.84 -23.88
N ILE A 199 3.11 -1.67 -23.56
CA ILE A 199 2.39 -0.53 -23.01
C ILE A 199 2.21 0.52 -24.09
N THR A 200 0.99 0.94 -24.36
CA THR A 200 0.68 1.98 -25.35
C THR A 200 0.07 3.19 -24.65
N THR A 201 0.68 4.37 -24.78
CA THR A 201 0.20 5.58 -24.10
C THR A 201 0.58 6.84 -24.85
N GLN A 202 -0.17 7.92 -24.63
CA GLN A 202 0.27 9.26 -25.03
C GLN A 202 1.35 9.74 -24.07
N ILE A 203 2.33 10.47 -24.59
CA ILE A 203 3.39 11.08 -23.78
C ILE A 203 3.61 12.54 -24.10
N GLN A 204 3.94 13.33 -23.08
CA GLN A 204 4.49 14.67 -23.22
C GLN A 204 5.99 14.65 -22.97
N ILE A 205 6.77 15.24 -23.88
CA ILE A 205 8.18 15.52 -23.63
C ILE A 205 8.29 16.66 -22.61
N ARG A 206 8.98 16.43 -21.49
CA ARG A 206 9.15 17.41 -20.40
C ARG A 206 10.54 18.05 -20.38
N HIS A 207 11.55 17.33 -20.84
CA HIS A 207 12.90 17.81 -21.02
C HIS A 207 13.63 16.86 -21.96
N ILE A 208 14.48 17.41 -22.82
CA ILE A 208 15.39 16.65 -23.68
C ILE A 208 16.82 17.17 -23.48
N GLY A 209 17.77 16.24 -23.32
CA GLY A 209 19.20 16.56 -23.26
C GLY A 209 19.97 15.69 -24.24
N TYR A 210 21.03 16.24 -24.85
CA TYR A 210 21.85 15.55 -25.83
C TYR A 210 23.31 15.46 -25.36
N ASP A 211 23.90 14.27 -25.43
CA ASP A 211 25.31 14.02 -25.15
C ASP A 211 26.09 13.86 -26.47
N GLU A 212 26.79 14.92 -26.87
CA GLU A 212 27.62 14.97 -28.08
C GLU A 212 28.70 13.87 -28.14
N LYS A 213 29.16 13.33 -27.00
CA LYS A 213 30.23 12.32 -26.99
C LYS A 213 29.70 10.92 -27.25
N GLN A 214 28.45 10.66 -26.88
CA GLN A 214 27.82 9.35 -27.03
C GLN A 214 26.83 9.31 -28.20
N ASP A 215 26.52 10.47 -28.78
CA ASP A 215 25.50 10.64 -29.81
C ASP A 215 24.13 10.11 -29.35
N ILE A 216 23.74 10.51 -28.13
CA ILE A 216 22.50 10.04 -27.49
C ILE A 216 21.69 11.21 -26.95
N SER A 217 20.41 11.24 -27.30
CA SER A 217 19.39 12.11 -26.67
C SER A 217 18.67 11.37 -25.55
N SER A 218 18.54 12.00 -24.39
CA SER A 218 17.79 11.52 -23.22
C SER A 218 16.53 12.36 -23.01
N CYS A 219 15.37 11.74 -23.17
CA CYS A 219 14.06 12.38 -23.09
C CYS A 219 13.34 11.98 -21.81
N GLY A 220 12.93 12.96 -21.01
CA GLY A 220 12.03 12.74 -19.88
C GLY A 220 10.59 12.93 -20.29
N CYS A 221 9.77 11.91 -20.11
CA CYS A 221 8.40 11.86 -20.63
C CYS A 221 7.38 11.80 -19.48
N LEU A 222 6.28 12.53 -19.61
CA LEU A 222 5.09 12.43 -18.76
C LEU A 222 4.03 11.63 -19.52
N PHE A 223 3.39 10.66 -18.87
CA PHE A 223 2.26 9.94 -19.46
C PHE A 223 1.01 10.83 -19.42
N ILE A 224 0.28 10.92 -20.54
CA ILE A 224 -0.99 11.65 -20.68
C ILE A 224 -2.10 10.65 -20.95
N ASP A 225 -3.28 10.88 -20.35
CA ASP A 225 -4.55 10.18 -20.65
C ASP A 225 -4.42 8.65 -20.74
N ILE A 226 -3.68 8.05 -19.82
CA ILE A 226 -3.41 6.62 -19.81
C ILE A 226 -4.73 5.84 -19.67
N PRO A 227 -5.08 4.96 -20.62
CA PRO A 227 -6.24 4.08 -20.45
C PRO A 227 -6.06 3.20 -19.21
N PRO A 228 -7.13 2.85 -18.47
CA PRO A 228 -7.02 2.09 -17.22
C PRO A 228 -6.31 0.73 -17.36
N MET A 229 -6.33 0.12 -18.55
CA MET A 229 -5.59 -1.11 -18.82
C MET A 229 -4.09 -0.87 -18.93
N GLU A 230 -3.68 0.21 -19.58
CA GLU A 230 -2.28 0.60 -19.78
C GLU A 230 -1.70 1.12 -18.46
N GLU A 231 -2.47 1.83 -17.65
CA GLU A 231 -2.08 2.26 -16.29
C GLU A 231 -1.74 1.06 -15.38
N ARG A 232 -2.49 -0.04 -15.52
CA ARG A 232 -2.19 -1.30 -14.82
C ARG A 232 -0.90 -1.94 -15.32
N LYS A 233 -0.65 -1.94 -16.63
CA LYS A 233 0.60 -2.47 -17.20
C LYS A 233 1.80 -1.62 -16.75
N VAL A 234 1.67 -0.29 -16.72
CA VAL A 234 2.67 0.64 -16.16
C VAL A 234 2.92 0.31 -14.69
N SER A 235 1.87 0.19 -13.88
CA SER A 235 1.97 -0.13 -12.45
C SER A 235 2.65 -1.48 -12.20
N TYR A 236 2.30 -2.50 -12.99
CA TYR A 236 2.93 -3.81 -12.98
C TYR A 236 4.41 -3.72 -13.35
N ALA A 237 4.75 -3.03 -14.45
CA ALA A 237 6.11 -2.87 -14.90
C ALA A 237 6.98 -2.17 -13.85
N VAL A 238 6.51 -1.06 -13.28
CA VAL A 238 7.19 -0.34 -12.20
C VAL A 238 7.41 -1.24 -10.98
N ALA A 239 6.40 -2.00 -10.56
CA ALA A 239 6.49 -2.86 -9.39
C ALA A 239 7.45 -4.04 -9.59
N GLU A 240 7.54 -4.62 -10.78
CA GLU A 240 8.50 -5.68 -11.11
C GLU A 240 9.93 -5.16 -11.17
N VAL A 241 10.16 -4.01 -11.82
CA VAL A 241 11.49 -3.38 -11.87
C VAL A 241 11.97 -3.02 -10.44
N GLN A 242 11.08 -2.49 -9.59
CA GLN A 242 11.37 -2.24 -8.17
C GLN A 242 11.72 -3.52 -7.41
N ARG A 243 10.96 -4.60 -7.62
CA ARG A 243 11.20 -5.89 -6.96
C ARG A 243 12.53 -6.50 -7.34
N GLU A 244 12.95 -6.39 -8.61
CA GLU A 244 14.27 -6.84 -9.04
C GLU A 244 15.40 -6.03 -8.37
N ILE A 245 15.26 -4.70 -8.29
CA ILE A 245 16.24 -3.83 -7.62
C ILE A 245 16.40 -4.21 -6.14
N ALA A 246 15.28 -4.40 -5.42
CA ALA A 246 15.27 -4.73 -3.99
C ALA A 246 15.87 -6.12 -3.67
N ARG A 247 15.77 -7.08 -4.58
CA ARG A 247 16.33 -8.43 -4.39
C ARG A 247 17.84 -8.48 -4.65
N ARG A 248 18.34 -7.67 -5.58
CA ARG A 248 19.79 -7.59 -5.88
C ARG A 248 20.59 -6.84 -4.82
N SER A 249 19.98 -5.90 -4.12
CA SER A 249 20.62 -5.18 -3.02
C SER A 249 20.75 -5.99 -1.73
N SER A 250 20.01 -7.10 -1.60
CA SER A 250 20.00 -7.97 -0.41
C SER A 250 20.80 -9.26 -0.56
N ASP A 251 21.07 -9.71 -1.79
CA ASP A 251 21.77 -10.97 -2.05
C ASP A 251 22.78 -10.80 -3.21
N GLY A 252 24.07 -10.74 -2.89
CA GLY A 252 25.16 -10.57 -3.85
C GLY A 252 25.38 -11.75 -4.81
N SER A 253 24.45 -12.72 -4.86
CA SER A 253 24.58 -13.95 -5.66
C SER A 253 23.33 -14.38 -6.44
N SER A 254 22.19 -13.68 -6.31
CA SER A 254 20.92 -14.13 -6.91
C SER A 254 20.82 -13.84 -8.42
N ARG A 255 20.74 -14.91 -9.25
CA ARG A 255 20.45 -14.87 -10.69
C ARG A 255 18.95 -14.74 -11.01
N TYR A 256 18.18 -14.02 -10.18
CA TYR A 256 16.78 -13.76 -10.49
C TYR A 256 16.68 -12.76 -11.66
N THR A 257 15.96 -13.15 -12.71
CA THR A 257 15.57 -12.30 -13.83
C THR A 257 14.08 -12.02 -13.70
N SER A 258 13.67 -10.75 -13.80
CA SER A 258 12.25 -10.40 -13.75
C SER A 258 11.49 -11.12 -14.88
N PRO A 259 10.24 -11.59 -14.65
CA PRO A 259 9.38 -12.10 -15.71
C PRO A 259 9.10 -11.09 -16.83
N LEU A 260 9.35 -9.80 -16.60
CA LEU A 260 9.35 -8.78 -17.67
C LEU A 260 10.42 -9.04 -18.73
N TYR A 261 11.52 -9.69 -18.35
CA TYR A 261 12.72 -9.84 -19.16
C TYR A 261 12.94 -11.27 -19.65
N GLU A 262 11.97 -12.16 -19.42
CA GLU A 262 11.98 -13.53 -19.94
C GLU A 262 11.43 -13.53 -21.38
N GLU A 263 12.25 -13.93 -22.35
CA GLU A 263 11.81 -14.08 -23.74
C GLU A 263 10.81 -15.25 -23.85
N LYS A 264 9.63 -14.99 -24.44
CA LYS A 264 8.72 -16.05 -24.86
C LYS A 264 9.08 -16.54 -26.27
N PRO A 265 9.11 -17.85 -26.55
CA PRO A 265 9.15 -18.34 -27.92
C PRO A 265 7.86 -17.90 -28.65
N ALA A 266 7.99 -17.46 -29.90
CA ALA A 266 6.85 -17.19 -30.77
C ALA A 266 6.11 -18.52 -31.05
N GLU A 267 4.85 -18.64 -30.66
CA GLU A 267 4.01 -19.77 -31.06
C GLU A 267 3.57 -19.59 -32.52
N GLU A 268 3.92 -20.57 -33.35
CA GLU A 268 3.54 -20.66 -34.76
C GLU A 268 2.04 -20.86 -34.91
N LEU A 269 1.42 -19.99 -35.71
CA LEU A 269 0.12 -20.19 -36.33
C LEU A 269 0.20 -21.45 -37.21
N THR A 270 -0.67 -22.43 -36.95
CA THR A 270 -0.99 -23.45 -37.96
C THR A 270 -2.48 -23.49 -38.18
N ASP A 271 -2.87 -22.94 -39.33
CA ASP A 271 -4.12 -23.23 -40.02
C ASP A 271 -4.16 -24.72 -40.36
N GLY A 272 -5.31 -25.35 -40.11
CA GLY A 272 -5.54 -26.76 -40.44
C GLY A 272 -6.99 -26.95 -40.86
N GLU A 273 -7.27 -26.67 -42.14
CA GLU A 273 -8.49 -27.11 -42.81
C GLU A 273 -8.55 -28.64 -42.82
N THR A 274 -9.65 -29.18 -42.30
CA THR A 274 -10.02 -30.59 -42.38
C THR A 274 -10.60 -30.91 -43.76
N THR A 275 -10.08 -31.96 -44.40
CA THR A 275 -10.82 -32.74 -45.41
C THR A 275 -11.27 -34.05 -44.80
N GLU A 276 -12.52 -34.39 -45.06
CA GLU A 276 -13.28 -35.54 -44.53
C GLU A 276 -12.92 -36.88 -45.19
N GLU A 277 -13.48 -37.93 -44.54
CA GLU A 277 -13.81 -39.29 -45.00
C GLU A 277 -12.73 -40.38 -44.84
N ALA A 278 -12.98 -41.57 -44.27
CA ALA A 278 -14.19 -42.15 -43.66
C ALA A 278 -13.86 -43.45 -42.88
N ALA A 279 -14.85 -43.89 -42.08
CA ALA A 279 -15.06 -45.19 -41.39
C ALA A 279 -14.26 -45.39 -40.08
N ASP A 280 -14.82 -45.75 -38.93
CA ASP A 280 -15.82 -46.78 -38.65
C ASP A 280 -16.45 -46.61 -37.23
N LYS A 281 -17.61 -47.24 -37.02
CA LYS A 281 -18.74 -46.89 -36.15
C LYS A 281 -18.70 -47.34 -34.67
N ASP A 282 -17.55 -47.36 -34.00
CA ASP A 282 -17.46 -47.86 -32.61
C ASP A 282 -17.04 -46.81 -31.54
N LYS A 283 -17.22 -45.51 -31.81
CA LYS A 283 -16.83 -44.42 -30.88
C LYS A 283 -17.95 -43.59 -30.27
N GLU A 284 -19.20 -43.72 -30.71
CA GLU A 284 -20.26 -42.75 -30.40
C GLU A 284 -20.68 -42.68 -28.92
N GLU A 285 -20.57 -43.75 -28.11
CA GLU A 285 -20.94 -43.67 -26.68
C GLU A 285 -19.84 -43.11 -25.76
N LYS A 286 -18.57 -43.10 -26.18
CA LYS A 286 -17.45 -42.55 -25.38
C LYS A 286 -17.13 -41.10 -25.72
N THR A 287 -17.42 -40.65 -26.94
CA THR A 287 -17.19 -39.27 -27.39
C THR A 287 -18.19 -38.29 -26.79
N ASP A 288 -19.46 -38.68 -26.62
CA ASP A 288 -20.46 -37.80 -26.01
C ASP A 288 -20.15 -37.50 -24.54
N GLU A 289 -19.73 -38.48 -23.73
CA GLU A 289 -19.36 -38.25 -22.33
C GLU A 289 -18.10 -37.37 -22.16
N LEU A 290 -17.12 -37.49 -23.06
CA LEU A 290 -15.90 -36.69 -23.08
C LEU A 290 -16.17 -35.25 -23.54
N LEU A 291 -16.99 -35.07 -24.58
CA LEU A 291 -17.43 -33.76 -25.06
C LEU A 291 -18.32 -33.05 -24.03
N ASP A 292 -19.19 -33.77 -23.33
CA ASP A 292 -20.00 -33.22 -22.24
C ASP A 292 -19.14 -32.80 -21.05
N ALA A 293 -18.07 -33.54 -20.75
CA ALA A 293 -17.13 -33.23 -19.68
C ALA A 293 -16.25 -32.02 -20.02
N GLU A 294 -15.73 -31.94 -21.25
CA GLU A 294 -14.96 -30.79 -21.74
C GLU A 294 -15.84 -29.52 -21.81
N MET A 295 -17.06 -29.63 -22.34
CA MET A 295 -18.02 -28.52 -22.37
C MET A 295 -18.41 -28.06 -20.96
N LYS A 296 -18.63 -28.98 -20.00
CA LYS A 296 -18.87 -28.63 -18.59
C LYS A 296 -17.65 -27.96 -17.95
N SER A 297 -16.43 -28.39 -18.29
CA SER A 297 -15.18 -27.77 -17.81
C SER A 297 -15.04 -26.33 -18.32
N SER A 298 -15.20 -26.12 -19.63
CA SER A 298 -15.12 -24.77 -20.24
C SER A 298 -16.22 -23.84 -19.74
N ILE A 299 -17.45 -24.33 -19.55
CA ILE A 299 -18.54 -23.54 -18.94
C ILE A 299 -18.20 -23.16 -17.50
N ASN A 300 -17.56 -24.04 -16.74
CA ASN A 300 -17.14 -23.76 -15.36
C ASN A 300 -16.02 -22.72 -15.30
N GLU A 301 -15.03 -22.83 -16.19
CA GLU A 301 -13.95 -21.84 -16.34
C GLU A 301 -14.50 -20.46 -16.72
N MET A 302 -15.42 -20.38 -17.69
CA MET A 302 -16.08 -19.13 -18.06
C MET A 302 -16.88 -18.52 -16.89
N LYS A 303 -17.57 -19.35 -16.10
CA LYS A 303 -18.30 -18.90 -14.90
C LYS A 303 -17.35 -18.36 -13.83
N GLN A 304 -16.24 -19.06 -13.57
CA GLN A 304 -15.21 -18.64 -12.62
C GLN A 304 -14.56 -17.32 -13.06
N GLN A 305 -14.25 -17.17 -14.35
CA GLN A 305 -13.62 -15.95 -14.87
C GLN A 305 -14.56 -14.74 -14.81
N LYS A 306 -15.86 -14.95 -15.08
CA LYS A 306 -16.89 -13.91 -14.92
C LYS A 306 -17.08 -13.50 -13.47
N GLU A 307 -17.11 -14.46 -12.54
CA GLU A 307 -17.23 -14.16 -11.10
C GLU A 307 -15.97 -13.45 -10.56
N LYS A 308 -14.78 -13.87 -11.01
CA LYS A 308 -13.52 -13.17 -10.72
C LYS A 308 -13.55 -11.71 -11.18
N ALA A 309 -13.98 -11.46 -12.41
CA ALA A 309 -14.11 -10.09 -12.94
C ALA A 309 -15.12 -9.25 -12.13
N ARG A 310 -16.26 -9.85 -11.76
CA ARG A 310 -17.28 -9.21 -10.91
C ARG A 310 -16.73 -8.85 -9.52
N LEU A 311 -16.00 -9.76 -8.87
CA LEU A 311 -15.41 -9.50 -7.55
C LEU A 311 -14.34 -8.40 -7.63
N GLN A 312 -13.55 -8.36 -8.70
CA GLN A 312 -12.57 -7.28 -8.95
C GLN A 312 -13.25 -5.91 -9.13
N GLU A 313 -14.39 -5.85 -9.81
CA GLU A 313 -15.16 -4.61 -9.97
C GLU A 313 -15.75 -4.14 -8.64
N LEU A 314 -16.43 -5.04 -7.90
CA LEU A 314 -16.95 -4.75 -6.57
C LEU A 314 -15.85 -4.27 -5.62
N PHE A 315 -14.67 -4.88 -5.68
CA PHE A 315 -13.54 -4.46 -4.85
C PHE A 315 -13.12 -3.02 -5.14
N LYS A 316 -12.96 -2.64 -6.41
CA LYS A 316 -12.60 -1.26 -6.77
C LYS A 316 -13.62 -0.27 -6.23
N GLU A 317 -14.89 -0.55 -6.46
CA GLU A 317 -16.00 0.30 -6.01
C GLU A 317 -16.00 0.44 -4.48
N PHE A 318 -15.99 -0.69 -3.76
CA PHE A 318 -16.07 -0.69 -2.29
C PHE A 318 -14.82 -0.09 -1.66
N ARG A 319 -13.65 -0.24 -2.30
CA ARG A 319 -12.40 0.37 -1.84
C ARG A 319 -12.49 1.88 -1.84
N ILE A 320 -13.06 2.49 -2.89
CA ILE A 320 -13.25 3.95 -2.94
C ILE A 320 -14.12 4.41 -1.77
N THR A 321 -15.27 3.75 -1.57
CA THR A 321 -16.19 4.07 -0.45
C THR A 321 -15.51 3.89 0.91
N HIS A 322 -14.78 2.80 1.11
CA HIS A 322 -14.04 2.52 2.34
C HIS A 322 -12.93 3.56 2.62
N THR A 323 -12.15 3.94 1.60
CA THR A 323 -11.14 5.00 1.72
C THR A 323 -11.78 6.35 2.04
N ASN A 324 -12.90 6.68 1.42
CA ASN A 324 -13.65 7.91 1.72
C ASN A 324 -14.20 7.91 3.15
N ALA A 325 -14.62 6.75 3.67
CA ALA A 325 -15.06 6.63 5.07
C ALA A 325 -13.92 6.93 6.04
N ILE A 326 -12.73 6.37 5.80
CA ILE A 326 -11.53 6.66 6.61
C ILE A 326 -11.20 8.15 6.55
N ALA A 327 -11.22 8.76 5.36
CA ALA A 327 -10.97 10.18 5.17
C ALA A 327 -12.01 11.06 5.90
N SER A 328 -13.29 10.66 5.88
CA SER A 328 -14.37 11.33 6.60
C SER A 328 -14.14 11.31 8.12
N VAL A 329 -13.80 10.15 8.70
CA VAL A 329 -13.46 10.06 10.13
C VAL A 329 -12.25 10.94 10.48
N LYS A 330 -11.20 10.94 9.67
CA LYS A 330 -10.05 11.84 9.85
C LYS A 330 -10.46 13.31 9.83
N GLY A 331 -11.32 13.69 8.90
CA GLY A 331 -11.87 15.04 8.78
C GLY A 331 -12.61 15.45 10.06
N LEU A 332 -13.48 14.58 10.57
CA LEU A 332 -14.21 14.80 11.82
C LEU A 332 -13.27 14.93 13.03
N MET A 333 -12.28 14.04 13.15
CA MET A 333 -11.26 14.13 14.21
C MET A 333 -10.48 15.44 14.14
N SER A 334 -10.14 15.89 12.93
CA SER A 334 -9.46 17.17 12.70
C SER A 334 -10.34 18.36 13.14
N GLN A 335 -11.64 18.34 12.81
CA GLN A 335 -12.60 19.34 13.25
C GLN A 335 -12.70 19.41 14.77
N ILE A 336 -12.79 18.27 15.47
CA ILE A 336 -12.78 18.22 16.94
C ILE A 336 -11.49 18.84 17.50
N LYS A 337 -10.32 18.42 16.98
CA LYS A 337 -9.02 18.92 17.44
C LYS A 337 -8.88 20.44 17.26
N GLN A 338 -9.47 20.98 16.19
CA GLN A 338 -9.49 22.41 15.87
C GLN A 338 -10.67 23.16 16.51
N LYS A 339 -11.51 22.48 17.31
CA LYS A 339 -12.74 23.03 17.92
C LYS A 339 -13.70 23.65 16.89
N GLN A 340 -13.75 23.10 15.69
CA GLN A 340 -14.68 23.49 14.64
C GLN A 340 -16.03 22.78 14.82
N LYS A 341 -17.08 23.36 14.23
CA LYS A 341 -18.40 22.70 14.17
C LYS A 341 -18.28 21.39 13.40
N LEU A 342 -18.74 20.29 13.98
CA LEU A 342 -18.76 18.99 13.30
C LEU A 342 -19.78 18.98 12.18
N ARG A 343 -19.36 18.51 11.00
CA ARG A 343 -20.21 18.31 9.82
C ARG A 343 -20.43 16.82 9.60
N LEU A 344 -21.54 16.34 10.13
CA LEU A 344 -21.84 14.92 10.29
C LEU A 344 -22.47 14.28 9.05
N GLU A 345 -22.98 15.10 8.12
CA GLU A 345 -23.76 14.69 6.95
C GLU A 345 -22.94 13.77 6.03
N SER A 346 -21.70 14.14 5.73
CA SER A 346 -20.81 13.34 4.88
C SER A 346 -20.50 11.95 5.47
N ALA A 347 -20.41 11.84 6.79
CA ALA A 347 -20.18 10.56 7.46
C ALA A 347 -21.43 9.68 7.43
N GLN A 348 -22.62 10.28 7.52
CA GLN A 348 -23.90 9.59 7.39
C GLN A 348 -24.09 9.06 5.97
N GLU A 349 -23.91 9.89 4.93
CA GLU A 349 -24.02 9.47 3.52
C GLU A 349 -23.05 8.32 3.17
N ILE A 350 -21.82 8.40 3.69
CA ILE A 350 -20.84 7.33 3.46
C ILE A 350 -21.23 6.05 4.21
N SER A 351 -21.82 6.16 5.40
CA SER A 351 -22.29 4.99 6.16
C SER A 351 -23.40 4.23 5.44
N GLU A 352 -24.28 4.94 4.72
CA GLU A 352 -25.33 4.34 3.87
C GLU A 352 -24.71 3.55 2.72
N LYS A 353 -23.74 4.14 2.01
CA LYS A 353 -23.01 3.45 0.93
C LYS A 353 -22.25 2.22 1.42
N LEU A 354 -21.69 2.27 2.64
CA LEU A 354 -21.04 1.11 3.25
C LEU A 354 -22.06 0.02 3.65
N ALA A 355 -23.25 0.40 4.10
CA ALA A 355 -24.32 -0.56 4.39
C ALA A 355 -24.81 -1.26 3.11
N GLU A 356 -25.02 -0.50 2.02
CA GLU A 356 -25.33 -1.06 0.71
C GLU A 356 -24.24 -2.01 0.21
N ALA A 357 -22.97 -1.65 0.38
CA ALA A 357 -21.83 -2.50 0.04
C ALA A 357 -21.83 -3.81 0.87
N LEU A 358 -22.12 -3.71 2.17
CA LEU A 358 -22.22 -4.86 3.08
C LEU A 358 -23.34 -5.84 2.67
N GLU A 359 -24.45 -5.32 2.18
CA GLU A 359 -25.57 -6.12 1.68
C GLU A 359 -25.23 -6.78 0.34
N ARG A 360 -24.61 -6.04 -0.58
CA ARG A 360 -24.21 -6.52 -1.91
C ARG A 360 -23.15 -7.63 -1.84
N ASN A 361 -22.08 -7.43 -1.07
CA ASN A 361 -21.06 -8.45 -0.85
C ASN A 361 -20.29 -8.25 0.47
N PRO A 362 -20.66 -8.95 1.55
CA PRO A 362 -20.01 -8.76 2.85
C PRO A 362 -18.55 -9.21 2.83
N HIS A 363 -18.19 -10.25 2.07
CA HIS A 363 -16.81 -10.76 2.05
C HIS A 363 -15.84 -9.72 1.49
N VAL A 364 -16.18 -9.05 0.38
CA VAL A 364 -15.34 -7.98 -0.20
C VAL A 364 -15.15 -6.84 0.80
N LEU A 365 -16.24 -6.39 1.45
CA LEU A 365 -16.16 -5.29 2.41
C LEU A 365 -15.36 -5.67 3.67
N LEU A 366 -15.57 -6.88 4.21
CA LEU A 366 -14.79 -7.39 5.34
C LEU A 366 -13.30 -7.52 4.97
N ALA A 367 -12.99 -7.94 3.75
CA ALA A 367 -11.62 -8.04 3.28
C ALA A 367 -10.91 -6.68 3.26
N LEU A 368 -11.63 -5.60 2.90
CA LEU A 368 -11.12 -4.22 2.97
C LEU A 368 -10.77 -3.77 4.38
N THR A 369 -11.50 -4.24 5.41
CA THR A 369 -11.15 -3.94 6.82
C THR A 369 -9.78 -4.51 7.19
N THR A 370 -9.28 -5.52 6.49
CA THR A 370 -7.95 -6.10 6.76
C THR A 370 -6.80 -5.29 6.14
N LEU A 371 -7.11 -4.33 5.26
CA LEU A 371 -6.13 -3.41 4.70
C LEU A 371 -5.84 -2.32 5.75
N ARG A 372 -4.71 -2.48 6.45
CA ARG A 372 -4.32 -1.60 7.56
C ARG A 372 -3.15 -0.71 7.19
N ASP A 373 -3.19 0.53 7.65
CA ASP A 373 -2.06 1.47 7.71
C ASP A 373 -1.84 1.82 9.18
N ALA A 374 -0.65 1.48 9.69
CA ALA A 374 -0.27 1.71 11.07
C ALA A 374 -0.25 3.20 11.45
N GLN A 375 -0.14 4.13 10.50
CA GLN A 375 -0.23 5.57 10.76
C GLN A 375 -1.67 6.04 11.02
N ASP A 376 -2.65 5.35 10.44
CA ASP A 376 -4.06 5.71 10.47
C ASP A 376 -4.93 4.71 11.24
N PHE A 377 -4.34 4.00 12.20
CA PHE A 377 -5.02 2.91 12.89
C PHE A 377 -6.30 3.34 13.62
N ILE A 378 -6.43 4.59 14.07
CA ILE A 378 -7.62 5.10 14.77
C ILE A 378 -8.83 5.29 13.82
N PRO A 379 -8.73 6.07 12.73
CA PRO A 379 -9.83 6.19 11.79
C PRO A 379 -10.15 4.85 11.09
N GLN A 380 -9.14 4.00 10.85
CA GLN A 380 -9.37 2.65 10.30
C GLN A 380 -10.10 1.74 11.29
N HIS A 381 -9.72 1.74 12.57
CA HIS A 381 -10.43 1.05 13.65
C HIS A 381 -11.90 1.48 13.66
N SER A 382 -12.18 2.79 13.60
CA SER A 382 -13.55 3.31 13.64
C SER A 382 -14.43 2.78 12.50
N VAL A 383 -13.91 2.79 11.27
CA VAL A 383 -14.64 2.28 10.09
C VAL A 383 -14.82 0.77 10.17
N SER A 384 -13.76 0.03 10.55
CA SER A 384 -13.80 -1.44 10.59
C SER A 384 -14.66 -1.97 11.73
N PHE A 385 -14.61 -1.31 12.89
CA PHE A 385 -15.53 -1.55 13.99
C PHE A 385 -16.99 -1.39 13.54
N GLY A 386 -17.32 -0.31 12.82
CA GLY A 386 -18.66 -0.09 12.28
C GLY A 386 -19.11 -1.20 11.32
N ILE A 387 -18.26 -1.58 10.36
CA ILE A 387 -18.52 -2.66 9.41
C ILE A 387 -18.73 -4.00 10.13
N HIS A 388 -17.85 -4.34 11.09
CA HIS A 388 -17.97 -5.57 11.87
C HIS A 388 -19.23 -5.59 12.74
N LEU A 389 -19.59 -4.47 13.36
CA LEU A 389 -20.80 -4.36 14.18
C LEU A 389 -22.07 -4.51 13.34
N ALA A 390 -22.13 -3.87 12.18
CA ALA A 390 -23.25 -4.02 11.25
C ALA A 390 -23.34 -5.45 10.71
N HIS A 391 -22.22 -6.06 10.31
CA HIS A 391 -22.19 -7.44 9.84
C HIS A 391 -22.66 -8.42 10.93
N PHE A 392 -22.17 -8.25 12.16
CA PHE A 392 -22.59 -9.06 13.29
C PHE A 392 -24.08 -8.88 13.60
N SER A 393 -24.57 -7.64 13.60
CA SER A 393 -25.98 -7.32 13.86
C SER A 393 -26.91 -7.92 12.82
N ARG A 394 -26.53 -7.84 11.54
CA ARG A 394 -27.23 -8.52 10.44
C ARG A 394 -27.31 -10.03 10.67
N SER A 395 -26.21 -10.68 11.07
CA SER A 395 -26.16 -12.14 11.26
C SER A 395 -27.11 -12.67 12.35
N ILE A 396 -27.48 -11.82 13.31
CA ILE A 396 -28.38 -12.19 14.41
C ILE A 396 -29.82 -11.65 14.20
N GLY A 397 -30.11 -11.07 13.03
CA GLY A 397 -31.44 -10.58 12.67
C GLY A 397 -31.81 -9.23 13.29
N TYR A 398 -30.85 -8.33 13.49
CA TYR A 398 -31.13 -6.95 13.91
C TYR A 398 -32.08 -6.26 12.92
N GLN A 399 -33.12 -5.62 13.44
CA GLN A 399 -34.19 -4.99 12.64
C GLN A 399 -33.99 -3.48 12.43
N GLY A 400 -32.98 -2.87 13.05
CA GLY A 400 -32.67 -1.46 12.87
C GLY A 400 -31.74 -1.22 11.67
N SER A 401 -31.38 0.05 11.47
CA SER A 401 -30.53 0.48 10.35
C SER A 401 -29.09 -0.02 10.49
N LEU A 402 -28.60 -0.76 9.49
CA LEU A 402 -27.19 -1.13 9.40
C LEU A 402 -26.30 0.08 9.14
N ALA A 403 -26.80 1.07 8.38
CA ALA A 403 -26.10 2.33 8.15
C ALA A 403 -25.87 3.07 9.47
N ASP A 404 -26.86 3.12 10.37
CA ASP A 404 -26.72 3.78 11.68
C ASP A 404 -25.69 3.07 12.58
N LEU A 405 -25.52 1.76 12.44
CA LEU A 405 -24.48 1.01 13.15
C LEU A 405 -23.07 1.30 12.61
N ILE A 406 -22.93 1.39 11.28
CA ILE A 406 -21.66 1.77 10.65
C ILE A 406 -21.32 3.22 11.02
N TYR A 407 -22.31 4.11 10.96
CA TYR A 407 -22.20 5.50 11.36
C TYR A 407 -21.79 5.62 12.83
N ALA A 408 -22.47 4.91 13.72
CA ALA A 408 -22.10 4.84 15.13
C ALA A 408 -20.65 4.39 15.31
N GLY A 409 -20.19 3.42 14.53
CA GLY A 409 -18.81 2.97 14.55
C GLY A 409 -17.81 4.01 14.04
N MET A 410 -18.13 4.75 12.98
CA MET A 410 -17.31 5.85 12.49
C MET A 410 -17.16 6.98 13.52
N LEU A 411 -18.15 7.15 14.39
CA LEU A 411 -18.19 8.25 15.37
C LEU A 411 -17.67 7.88 16.77
N HIS A 412 -17.71 6.61 17.17
CA HIS A 412 -17.59 6.19 18.58
C HIS A 412 -16.32 6.66 19.32
N ASP A 413 -15.25 6.90 18.57
CA ASP A 413 -13.91 7.15 19.09
C ASP A 413 -13.35 8.54 18.73
N LEU A 414 -14.16 9.43 18.15
CA LEU A 414 -13.70 10.74 17.69
C LEU A 414 -13.03 11.58 18.78
N GLY A 415 -13.47 11.41 20.03
CA GLY A 415 -12.90 12.06 21.21
C GLY A 415 -11.44 11.69 21.50
N LYS A 416 -10.88 10.64 20.87
CA LYS A 416 -9.44 10.36 20.91
C LYS A 416 -8.61 11.50 20.31
N ALA A 417 -9.20 12.31 19.42
CA ALA A 417 -8.57 13.51 18.86
C ALA A 417 -8.22 14.58 19.93
N MET A 418 -8.89 14.55 21.08
CA MET A 418 -8.68 15.48 22.20
C MET A 418 -7.63 14.99 23.21
N LEU A 419 -7.10 13.78 23.03
CA LEU A 419 -6.13 13.20 23.95
C LEU A 419 -4.69 13.57 23.55
N PRO A 420 -3.77 13.66 24.54
CA PRO A 420 -2.35 13.85 24.26
C PRO A 420 -1.81 12.72 23.37
N THR A 421 -1.06 13.08 22.33
CA THR A 421 -0.42 12.12 21.42
C THR A 421 0.55 11.19 22.16
N THR A 422 1.18 11.68 23.24
CA THR A 422 2.05 10.89 24.12
C THR A 422 1.33 9.77 24.86
N ILE A 423 0.01 9.81 24.98
CA ILE A 423 -0.82 8.75 25.57
C ILE A 423 -1.36 7.82 24.47
N ILE A 424 -1.81 8.40 23.35
CA ILE A 424 -2.36 7.65 22.21
C ILE A 424 -1.32 6.72 21.57
N TYR A 425 -0.10 7.23 21.39
CA TYR A 425 0.98 6.54 20.67
C TYR A 425 2.02 5.91 21.59
N LYS A 426 1.69 5.69 22.87
CA LYS A 426 2.62 5.12 23.83
C LYS A 426 2.84 3.61 23.57
N PRO A 427 4.09 3.15 23.36
CA PRO A 427 4.38 1.73 23.18
C PRO A 427 4.27 0.92 24.49
N GLU A 428 4.56 1.54 25.64
CA GLU A 428 4.48 0.87 26.94
C GLU A 428 3.06 0.81 27.50
N LYS A 429 2.86 -0.04 28.50
CA LYS A 429 1.61 -0.07 29.26
C LYS A 429 1.32 1.32 29.86
N LEU A 430 0.09 1.78 29.68
CA LEU A 430 -0.39 3.01 30.31
C LEU A 430 -0.37 2.85 31.84
N THR A 431 0.09 3.88 32.53
CA THR A 431 -0.10 4.02 33.98
C THR A 431 -1.59 4.20 34.30
N ASN A 432 -1.98 4.01 35.56
CA ASN A 432 -3.38 4.20 35.98
C ASN A 432 -3.91 5.61 35.66
N THR A 433 -3.06 6.64 35.77
CA THR A 433 -3.43 8.03 35.45
C THR A 433 -3.59 8.25 33.94
N GLU A 434 -2.70 7.69 33.13
CA GLU A 434 -2.80 7.73 31.68
C GLU A 434 -4.01 6.94 31.18
N LEU A 435 -4.32 5.80 31.80
CA LEU A 435 -5.50 5.00 31.49
C LEU A 435 -6.79 5.80 31.78
N LYS A 436 -6.89 6.44 32.94
CA LYS A 436 -8.01 7.34 33.26
C LYS A 436 -8.14 8.48 32.25
N THR A 437 -7.01 9.00 31.76
CA THR A 437 -7.01 10.04 30.73
C THR A 437 -7.50 9.49 29.40
N MET A 438 -7.01 8.31 28.99
CA MET A 438 -7.48 7.61 27.79
C MET A 438 -8.98 7.40 27.84
N GLN A 439 -9.54 6.91 28.95
CA GLN A 439 -10.98 6.66 29.10
C GLN A 439 -11.88 7.89 28.86
N ARG A 440 -11.34 9.11 28.99
CA ARG A 440 -12.10 10.35 28.74
C ARG A 440 -12.51 10.52 27.28
N HIS A 441 -11.91 9.81 26.33
CA HIS A 441 -12.30 9.90 24.90
C HIS A 441 -13.79 9.63 24.70
N VAL A 442 -14.41 8.73 25.46
CA VAL A 442 -15.84 8.43 25.33
C VAL A 442 -16.68 9.64 25.69
N ILE A 443 -16.34 10.31 26.79
CA ILE A 443 -17.03 11.53 27.23
C ILE A 443 -16.84 12.66 26.23
N TYR A 444 -15.62 12.85 25.71
CA TYR A 444 -15.35 13.84 24.68
C TYR A 444 -16.12 13.58 23.39
N THR A 445 -16.21 12.32 22.98
CA THR A 445 -17.02 11.92 21.81
C THR A 445 -18.48 12.26 22.04
N HIS A 446 -19.06 11.79 23.14
CA HIS A 446 -20.47 12.04 23.46
C HIS A 446 -20.78 13.55 23.49
N GLN A 447 -19.97 14.35 24.19
CA GLN A 447 -20.13 15.80 24.25
C GLN A 447 -20.06 16.46 22.87
N ALA A 448 -19.08 16.09 22.05
CA ALA A 448 -18.91 16.65 20.72
C ALA A 448 -20.10 16.31 19.81
N LEU A 449 -20.61 15.07 19.87
CA LEU A 449 -21.76 14.63 19.10
C LEU A 449 -23.04 15.35 19.53
N THR A 450 -23.35 15.38 20.84
CA THR A 450 -24.57 16.06 21.35
C THR A 450 -24.55 17.57 21.13
N ALA A 451 -23.37 18.18 21.03
CA ALA A 451 -23.24 19.59 20.68
C ALA A 451 -23.40 19.86 19.17
N ALA A 452 -23.19 18.83 18.33
CA ALA A 452 -23.25 18.95 16.88
C ALA A 452 -24.66 18.75 16.33
N SER A 453 -25.44 17.83 16.91
CA SER A 453 -26.81 17.52 16.47
C SER A 453 -27.67 17.03 17.64
N GLU A 454 -28.92 17.49 17.68
CA GLU A 454 -29.96 16.99 18.60
C GLU A 454 -30.64 15.71 18.06
N ASP A 455 -30.58 15.48 16.74
CA ASP A 455 -31.26 14.39 16.03
C ASP A 455 -30.31 13.22 15.70
N LEU A 456 -29.50 12.79 16.66
CA LEU A 456 -28.63 11.63 16.48
C LEU A 456 -29.40 10.31 16.58
N PRO A 457 -29.13 9.31 15.71
CA PRO A 457 -29.69 7.97 15.87
C PRO A 457 -29.36 7.39 17.25
N LYS A 458 -30.33 6.70 17.86
CA LYS A 458 -30.17 6.08 19.19
C LYS A 458 -29.00 5.08 19.23
N GLU A 459 -28.71 4.44 18.10
CA GLU A 459 -27.59 3.53 17.89
C GLU A 459 -26.25 4.23 18.14
N VAL A 460 -26.08 5.47 17.67
CA VAL A 460 -24.85 6.26 17.85
C VAL A 460 -24.56 6.46 19.34
N ILE A 461 -25.57 6.87 20.11
CA ILE A 461 -25.42 7.09 21.55
C ILE A 461 -25.18 5.77 22.29
N ALA A 462 -25.93 4.72 21.95
CA ALA A 462 -25.82 3.41 22.59
C ALA A 462 -24.44 2.76 22.38
N VAL A 463 -23.89 2.87 21.17
CA VAL A 463 -22.56 2.33 20.81
C VAL A 463 -21.46 3.17 21.45
N THR A 464 -21.51 4.50 21.30
CA THR A 464 -20.49 5.41 21.85
C THR A 464 -20.33 5.24 23.36
N LEU A 465 -21.44 5.13 24.11
CA LEU A 465 -21.41 4.97 25.57
C LEU A 465 -21.36 3.51 26.04
N GLY A 466 -21.30 2.54 25.13
CA GLY A 466 -21.48 1.12 25.42
C GLY A 466 -20.32 0.21 25.00
N ASN A 467 -19.54 0.60 23.98
CA ASN A 467 -18.45 -0.22 23.44
C ASN A 467 -17.33 -0.51 24.47
N THR A 468 -17.17 0.33 25.48
CA THR A 468 -16.14 0.18 26.53
C THR A 468 -16.71 -0.32 27.87
N GLU A 469 -18.02 -0.56 27.94
CA GLU A 469 -18.67 -1.18 29.10
C GLU A 469 -18.39 -2.69 29.16
N ARG A 470 -18.50 -3.29 30.35
CA ARG A 470 -18.24 -4.72 30.60
C ARG A 470 -19.32 -5.31 31.51
N LEU A 471 -19.65 -6.60 31.33
CA LEU A 471 -20.74 -7.24 32.08
C LEU A 471 -20.54 -7.21 33.61
N ASP A 472 -19.30 -7.27 34.08
CA ASP A 472 -18.92 -7.18 35.49
C ASP A 472 -18.91 -5.75 36.06
N GLY A 473 -19.14 -4.74 35.22
CA GLY A 473 -19.08 -3.32 35.59
C GLY A 473 -17.67 -2.73 35.64
N SER A 474 -16.64 -3.47 35.23
CA SER A 474 -15.25 -2.96 35.16
C SER A 474 -15.00 -1.98 34.01
N GLY A 475 -15.96 -1.88 33.08
CA GLY A 475 -15.90 -0.99 31.92
C GLY A 475 -16.13 0.48 32.27
N PHE A 476 -16.25 1.32 31.25
CA PHE A 476 -16.46 2.77 31.37
C PHE A 476 -17.36 3.25 30.22
N PRO A 477 -17.95 4.46 30.28
CA PRO A 477 -17.84 5.49 31.32
C PRO A 477 -18.83 5.34 32.49
N ARG A 478 -19.92 4.58 32.34
CA ARG A 478 -21.01 4.46 33.31
C ARG A 478 -20.85 3.29 34.27
N GLN A 479 -19.94 2.35 33.99
CA GLN A 479 -19.68 1.17 34.83
C GLN A 479 -20.95 0.34 35.04
N GLN A 480 -21.73 0.19 33.98
CA GLN A 480 -22.99 -0.54 34.02
C GLN A 480 -22.73 -2.04 34.07
N LYS A 481 -23.49 -2.74 34.93
CA LYS A 481 -23.49 -4.21 34.97
C LYS A 481 -24.42 -4.79 33.91
N ALA A 482 -24.28 -6.10 33.68
CA ALA A 482 -25.00 -6.84 32.66
C ALA A 482 -26.49 -6.48 32.55
N ASP A 483 -27.23 -6.37 33.66
CA ASP A 483 -28.67 -6.10 33.70
C ASP A 483 -29.07 -4.72 33.13
N LYS A 484 -28.13 -3.78 33.07
CA LYS A 484 -28.34 -2.42 32.51
C LYS A 484 -27.79 -2.25 31.10
N LEU A 485 -26.96 -3.18 30.62
CA LEU A 485 -26.38 -3.12 29.29
C LEU A 485 -27.34 -3.67 28.24
N SER A 486 -27.65 -2.83 27.24
CA SER A 486 -28.43 -3.24 26.07
C SER A 486 -27.70 -4.32 25.26
N GLY A 487 -28.45 -5.11 24.49
CA GLY A 487 -27.86 -6.09 23.59
C GLY A 487 -26.84 -5.46 22.64
N LEU A 488 -27.17 -4.29 22.08
CA LEU A 488 -26.28 -3.54 21.20
C LEU A 488 -24.97 -3.11 21.90
N ALA A 489 -25.03 -2.64 23.15
CA ALA A 489 -23.83 -2.28 23.92
C ALA A 489 -22.92 -3.50 24.17
N ARG A 490 -23.52 -4.65 24.51
CA ARG A 490 -22.77 -5.91 24.70
C ARG A 490 -22.09 -6.37 23.40
N MET A 491 -22.77 -6.23 22.26
CA MET A 491 -22.22 -6.54 20.94
C MET A 491 -21.09 -5.58 20.57
N ALA A 492 -21.30 -4.28 20.73
CA ALA A 492 -20.29 -3.25 20.50
C ALA A 492 -19.03 -3.51 21.33
N ALA A 493 -19.17 -3.90 22.60
CA ALA A 493 -18.01 -4.22 23.44
C ALA A 493 -17.17 -5.39 22.93
N ILE A 494 -17.82 -6.42 22.37
CA ILE A 494 -17.13 -7.57 21.78
C ILE A 494 -16.39 -7.15 20.50
N VAL A 495 -17.06 -6.40 19.62
CA VAL A 495 -16.49 -5.97 18.34
C VAL A 495 -15.32 -5.00 18.54
N ASP A 496 -15.44 -4.05 19.47
CA ASP A 496 -14.39 -3.08 19.80
C ASP A 496 -13.14 -3.79 20.34
N ALA A 497 -13.32 -4.71 21.28
CA ALA A 497 -12.22 -5.49 21.82
C ALA A 497 -11.56 -6.37 20.74
N TYR A 498 -12.34 -6.98 19.85
CA TYR A 498 -11.81 -7.77 18.73
C TYR A 498 -10.99 -6.93 17.75
N ASP A 499 -11.53 -5.82 17.26
CA ASP A 499 -10.85 -4.97 16.28
C ASP A 499 -9.58 -4.36 16.91
N ALA A 500 -9.68 -3.85 18.14
CA ALA A 500 -8.54 -3.30 18.86
C ALA A 500 -7.42 -4.31 19.10
N MET A 501 -7.73 -5.60 19.30
CA MET A 501 -6.74 -6.68 19.45
C MET A 501 -6.09 -7.08 18.13
N THR A 502 -6.82 -7.02 17.02
CA THR A 502 -6.38 -7.51 15.71
C THR A 502 -5.80 -6.42 14.80
N THR A 503 -5.98 -5.15 15.16
CA THR A 503 -5.46 -4.00 14.41
C THR A 503 -3.99 -3.71 14.72
N ASP A 504 -3.18 -3.61 13.66
CA ASP A 504 -1.79 -3.14 13.72
C ASP A 504 -1.74 -1.66 14.11
N ARG A 505 -0.83 -1.31 15.01
CA ARG A 505 -0.55 0.06 15.45
C ARG A 505 0.88 0.42 15.09
N ASN A 506 1.18 1.70 14.98
CA ASN A 506 2.53 2.20 14.70
C ASN A 506 3.62 1.69 15.66
N TYR A 507 3.26 1.24 16.87
CA TYR A 507 4.18 0.70 17.87
C TYR A 507 3.99 -0.79 18.21
N ALA A 508 2.95 -1.45 17.69
CA ALA A 508 2.64 -2.83 18.05
C ALA A 508 1.84 -3.54 16.95
N LYS A 509 2.21 -4.78 16.64
CA LYS A 509 1.40 -5.63 15.76
C LYS A 509 0.15 -6.14 16.45
N GLY A 510 -0.93 -6.26 15.69
CA GLY A 510 -2.16 -6.93 16.10
C GLY A 510 -1.93 -8.44 16.26
N MET A 511 -2.78 -9.09 17.05
CA MET A 511 -2.77 -10.55 17.19
C MET A 511 -3.58 -11.22 16.08
N LEU A 512 -3.31 -12.51 15.83
CA LEU A 512 -4.13 -13.30 14.92
C LEU A 512 -5.58 -13.41 15.44
N PRO A 513 -6.61 -13.39 14.56
CA PRO A 513 -8.02 -13.48 14.95
C PRO A 513 -8.33 -14.64 15.91
N ALA A 514 -7.77 -15.83 15.64
CA ALA A 514 -7.94 -17.01 16.51
C ALA A 514 -7.50 -16.77 17.96
N LEU A 515 -6.44 -15.97 18.19
CA LEU A 515 -5.97 -15.61 19.53
C LEU A 515 -6.89 -14.56 20.18
N ALA A 516 -7.41 -13.61 19.40
CA ALA A 516 -8.40 -12.65 19.88
C ALA A 516 -9.68 -13.35 20.33
N PHE A 517 -10.19 -14.31 19.55
CA PHE A 517 -11.35 -15.11 19.93
C PHE A 517 -11.13 -15.93 21.20
N LYS A 518 -9.95 -16.55 21.34
CA LYS A 518 -9.57 -17.26 22.58
C LYS A 518 -9.59 -16.31 23.78
N THR A 519 -9.11 -15.09 23.62
CA THR A 519 -9.11 -14.05 24.68
C THR A 519 -10.53 -13.66 25.07
N LEU A 520 -11.41 -13.42 24.10
CA LEU A 520 -12.83 -13.10 24.35
C LEU A 520 -13.56 -14.25 25.06
N MET A 521 -13.36 -15.49 24.60
CA MET A 521 -13.98 -16.68 25.19
C MET A 521 -13.54 -16.94 26.63
N ASN A 522 -12.30 -16.58 26.99
CA ASN A 522 -11.76 -16.70 28.34
C ASN A 522 -12.14 -15.52 29.26
N SER A 523 -12.81 -14.50 28.74
CA SER A 523 -13.18 -13.27 29.45
C SER A 523 -14.70 -13.20 29.68
N ASP A 524 -15.31 -14.33 30.06
CA ASP A 524 -16.76 -14.51 30.21
C ASP A 524 -17.42 -13.67 31.31
N LYS A 525 -16.63 -13.17 32.27
CA LYS A 525 -17.08 -12.15 33.23
C LYS A 525 -17.24 -10.76 32.61
N GLN A 526 -16.50 -10.48 31.53
CA GLN A 526 -16.45 -9.17 30.88
C GLN A 526 -17.35 -9.10 29.64
N PHE A 527 -17.47 -10.21 28.91
CA PHE A 527 -18.20 -10.30 27.64
C PHE A 527 -19.26 -11.40 27.67
N ASP A 528 -20.36 -11.17 26.96
CA ASP A 528 -21.44 -12.15 26.85
C ASP A 528 -21.01 -13.34 25.99
N ARG A 529 -20.75 -14.48 26.63
CA ARG A 529 -20.22 -15.68 25.98
C ARG A 529 -21.09 -16.16 24.81
N THR A 530 -22.41 -16.01 24.89
CA THR A 530 -23.32 -16.40 23.80
C THR A 530 -23.13 -15.49 22.61
N LEU A 531 -23.02 -14.17 22.84
CA LEU A 531 -22.74 -13.22 21.78
C LEU A 531 -21.33 -13.39 21.20
N VAL A 532 -20.32 -13.71 22.01
CA VAL A 532 -18.96 -14.03 21.51
C VAL A 532 -19.00 -15.24 20.58
N GLN A 533 -19.70 -16.31 20.94
CA GLN A 533 -19.86 -17.49 20.07
C GLN A 533 -20.56 -17.16 18.75
N ARG A 534 -21.62 -16.35 18.80
CA ARG A 534 -22.32 -15.89 17.59
C ARG A 534 -21.43 -15.00 16.72
N PHE A 535 -20.62 -14.12 17.33
CA PHE A 535 -19.67 -13.29 16.63
C PHE A 535 -18.58 -14.12 15.93
N ILE A 536 -18.03 -15.12 16.61
CA ILE A 536 -17.06 -16.07 16.01
C ILE A 536 -17.69 -16.82 14.83
N LYS A 537 -18.96 -17.27 14.97
CA LYS A 537 -19.67 -17.93 13.88
C LYS A 537 -19.92 -16.99 12.69
N CYS A 538 -20.20 -15.72 12.96
CA CYS A 538 -20.44 -14.70 11.94
C CYS A 538 -19.16 -14.36 11.15
N ILE A 539 -18.05 -14.14 11.84
CA ILE A 539 -16.80 -13.67 11.25
C ILE A 539 -15.94 -14.84 10.72
N GLY A 540 -16.14 -16.05 11.24
CA GLY A 540 -15.33 -17.23 10.96
C GLY A 540 -14.08 -17.32 11.84
N LEU A 541 -13.66 -18.55 12.19
CA LEU A 541 -12.43 -18.77 12.97
C LEU A 541 -11.16 -18.37 12.19
N LEU A 542 -11.24 -18.50 10.86
CA LEU A 542 -10.26 -18.01 9.88
C LEU A 542 -10.99 -16.99 9.00
N PRO A 543 -11.15 -15.73 9.47
CA PRO A 543 -11.92 -14.72 8.77
C PRO A 543 -11.39 -14.43 7.38
N VAL A 544 -12.22 -13.82 6.54
CA VAL A 544 -11.78 -13.24 5.25
C VAL A 544 -10.56 -12.34 5.48
N GLY A 545 -9.54 -12.47 4.60
CA GLY A 545 -8.25 -11.81 4.74
C GLY A 545 -7.25 -12.47 5.69
N SER A 546 -7.60 -13.60 6.29
CA SER A 546 -6.60 -14.44 6.97
C SER A 546 -5.64 -15.06 5.97
N LEU A 547 -4.34 -15.04 6.30
CA LEU A 547 -3.34 -15.85 5.60
C LEU A 547 -3.27 -17.22 6.25
N ILE A 548 -3.35 -18.27 5.45
CA ILE A 548 -3.32 -19.66 5.90
C ILE A 548 -2.19 -20.42 5.21
N ARG A 549 -1.60 -21.39 5.92
CA ARG A 549 -0.70 -22.38 5.35
C ARG A 549 -1.48 -23.64 5.00
N LEU A 550 -1.27 -24.15 3.80
CA LEU A 550 -1.81 -25.41 3.30
C LEU A 550 -0.82 -26.57 3.51
N SER A 551 -1.29 -27.81 3.45
CA SER A 551 -0.43 -29.00 3.60
C SER A 551 0.59 -29.14 2.46
N SER A 552 0.35 -28.50 1.32
CA SER A 552 1.32 -28.34 0.21
C SER A 552 2.45 -27.35 0.48
N ASN A 553 2.55 -26.78 1.69
CA ASN A 553 3.43 -25.65 2.03
C ASN A 553 3.14 -24.33 1.30
N LYS A 554 2.10 -24.26 0.47
CA LYS A 554 1.66 -23.00 -0.11
C LYS A 554 0.91 -22.15 0.91
N LEU A 555 0.97 -20.83 0.76
CA LEU A 555 0.21 -19.87 1.54
C LEU A 555 -0.91 -19.27 0.70
N ALA A 556 -2.08 -19.12 1.32
CA ALA A 556 -3.27 -18.60 0.66
C ALA A 556 -4.01 -17.59 1.53
N PHE A 557 -4.62 -16.57 0.91
CA PHE A 557 -5.56 -15.68 1.56
C PHE A 557 -6.98 -16.24 1.49
N VAL A 558 -7.73 -16.16 2.60
CA VAL A 558 -9.16 -16.48 2.62
C VAL A 558 -9.94 -15.37 1.93
N LEU A 559 -10.64 -15.68 0.83
CA LEU A 559 -11.46 -14.72 0.08
C LEU A 559 -12.93 -14.75 0.51
N THR A 560 -13.47 -15.94 0.76
CA THR A 560 -14.88 -16.12 1.15
C THR A 560 -15.03 -17.19 2.22
N LEU A 561 -16.15 -17.16 2.92
CA LEU A 561 -16.57 -18.19 3.85
C LEU A 561 -17.80 -18.92 3.33
N SER A 562 -17.89 -20.20 3.65
CA SER A 562 -19.09 -21.01 3.44
C SER A 562 -20.24 -20.46 4.30
N PRO A 563 -21.42 -20.14 3.72
CA PRO A 563 -22.55 -19.58 4.45
C PRO A 563 -23.02 -20.43 5.63
N ASP A 564 -22.96 -21.77 5.50
CA ASP A 564 -23.49 -22.69 6.50
C ASP A 564 -22.49 -22.99 7.62
N THR A 565 -21.20 -23.08 7.27
CA THR A 565 -20.16 -23.57 8.17
C THR A 565 -19.21 -22.49 8.68
N ALA A 566 -19.22 -21.30 8.07
CA ALA A 566 -18.25 -20.22 8.32
C ALA A 566 -16.78 -20.64 8.19
N LYS A 567 -16.51 -21.73 7.45
CA LYS A 567 -15.17 -22.17 7.08
C LYS A 567 -14.72 -21.49 5.78
N PRO A 568 -13.41 -21.30 5.55
CA PRO A 568 -12.90 -20.83 4.26
C PRO A 568 -13.46 -21.66 3.10
N ALA A 569 -14.07 -20.98 2.13
CA ALA A 569 -14.62 -21.61 0.93
C ALA A 569 -13.72 -21.30 -0.28
N LEU A 570 -13.52 -20.03 -0.61
CA LEU A 570 -12.60 -19.62 -1.68
C LEU A 570 -11.30 -19.07 -1.07
N VAL A 571 -10.16 -19.52 -1.60
CA VAL A 571 -8.83 -19.04 -1.18
C VAL A 571 -7.96 -18.67 -2.38
N ARG A 572 -7.13 -17.63 -2.23
CA ARG A 572 -6.14 -17.21 -3.23
C ARG A 572 -4.74 -17.65 -2.82
N VAL A 573 -4.16 -18.60 -3.52
CA VAL A 573 -2.80 -19.06 -3.28
C VAL A 573 -1.82 -18.08 -3.91
N ILE A 574 -0.84 -17.60 -3.14
CA ILE A 574 0.06 -16.52 -3.57
C ILE A 574 1.54 -16.78 -3.32
N TYR A 575 1.88 -17.78 -2.50
CA TYR A 575 3.25 -17.98 -2.06
C TYR A 575 3.55 -19.46 -1.85
N ASP A 576 4.73 -19.91 -2.29
CA ASP A 576 5.28 -21.23 -2.00
C ASP A 576 6.28 -21.08 -0.85
N ALA A 577 5.93 -21.57 0.35
CA ALA A 577 6.78 -21.40 1.51
C ALA A 577 7.95 -22.40 1.61
N GLU A 578 7.96 -23.44 0.77
CA GLU A 578 9.09 -24.34 0.64
C GLU A 578 10.16 -23.68 -0.23
N LYS A 579 9.76 -23.13 -1.38
CA LYS A 579 10.64 -22.37 -2.29
C LYS A 579 10.92 -20.94 -1.85
N LYS A 580 10.19 -20.46 -0.83
CA LYS A 580 10.27 -19.10 -0.27
C LYS A 580 10.05 -17.99 -1.31
N GLN A 581 9.10 -18.19 -2.22
CA GLN A 581 8.83 -17.25 -3.30
C GLN A 581 7.33 -17.01 -3.51
N LEU A 582 6.98 -15.81 -3.98
CA LEU A 582 5.64 -15.55 -4.51
C LEU A 582 5.43 -16.40 -5.77
N ILE A 583 4.20 -16.84 -5.98
CA ILE A 583 3.75 -17.53 -7.18
C ILE A 583 2.60 -16.73 -7.80
N SER A 584 2.30 -16.97 -9.08
CA SER A 584 1.14 -16.37 -9.74
C SER A 584 -0.13 -16.61 -8.91
N PRO A 585 -0.86 -15.56 -8.52
CA PRO A 585 -2.06 -15.72 -7.71
C PRO A 585 -3.11 -16.55 -8.44
N ASP A 586 -3.63 -17.55 -7.74
CA ASP A 586 -4.64 -18.45 -8.30
C ASP A 586 -5.66 -18.84 -7.23
N ASP A 587 -6.92 -18.95 -7.65
CA ASP A 587 -8.08 -19.10 -6.76
C ASP A 587 -8.55 -20.55 -6.72
N TYR A 588 -8.76 -21.06 -5.51
CA TYR A 588 -9.17 -22.44 -5.29
C TYR A 588 -10.40 -22.48 -4.40
N ASP A 589 -11.45 -23.14 -4.90
CA ASP A 589 -12.65 -23.45 -4.14
C ASP A 589 -12.39 -24.71 -3.29
N LEU A 590 -12.24 -24.52 -1.97
CA LEU A 590 -12.03 -25.58 -1.00
C LEU A 590 -13.28 -26.43 -0.74
N THR A 591 -14.43 -26.07 -1.31
CA THR A 591 -15.61 -26.95 -1.33
C THR A 591 -15.53 -27.99 -2.45
N ASP A 592 -14.64 -27.81 -3.43
CA ASP A 592 -14.32 -28.77 -4.48
C ASP A 592 -13.19 -29.72 -4.04
N PRO A 593 -13.43 -31.05 -3.94
CA PRO A 593 -12.39 -32.04 -3.65
C PRO A 593 -11.20 -32.01 -4.62
N ALA A 594 -11.37 -31.52 -5.85
CA ALA A 594 -10.27 -31.38 -6.81
C ALA A 594 -9.26 -30.30 -6.35
N SER A 595 -9.71 -29.24 -5.69
CA SER A 595 -8.84 -28.22 -5.10
C SER A 595 -7.98 -28.81 -3.99
N GLU A 596 -8.56 -29.62 -3.10
CA GLU A 596 -7.82 -30.27 -2.02
C GLU A 596 -6.69 -31.15 -2.56
N LYS A 597 -6.92 -31.87 -3.67
CA LYS A 597 -5.86 -32.65 -4.34
C LYS A 597 -4.73 -31.79 -4.90
N LYS A 598 -5.04 -30.58 -5.41
CA LYS A 598 -4.05 -29.68 -6.03
C LYS A 598 -3.23 -28.87 -5.00
N ILE A 599 -3.88 -28.38 -3.95
CA ILE A 599 -3.28 -27.42 -3.01
C ILE A 599 -3.23 -27.92 -1.57
N GLY A 600 -3.87 -29.05 -1.26
CA GLY A 600 -3.91 -29.63 0.08
C GLY A 600 -4.95 -28.99 1.00
N THR A 601 -4.89 -29.36 2.27
CA THR A 601 -5.82 -28.91 3.34
C THR A 601 -5.25 -27.75 4.15
N ILE A 602 -6.11 -27.00 4.81
CA ILE A 602 -5.70 -25.94 5.74
C ILE A 602 -4.98 -26.55 6.95
N MET A 603 -3.74 -26.12 7.20
CA MET A 603 -2.95 -26.57 8.35
C MET A 603 -3.07 -25.60 9.53
N ARG A 604 -2.83 -24.30 9.30
CA ARG A 604 -2.84 -23.27 10.35
C ARG A 604 -2.86 -21.85 9.76
N PRO A 605 -3.31 -20.83 10.52
CA PRO A 605 -3.09 -19.43 10.16
C PRO A 605 -1.59 -19.07 10.21
N GLU A 606 -1.22 -18.04 9.43
CA GLU A 606 0.13 -17.47 9.35
C GLU A 606 0.09 -15.93 9.49
N ASP A 607 1.17 -15.34 9.96
CA ASP A 607 1.39 -13.88 9.93
C ASP A 607 1.96 -13.48 8.55
N PRO A 608 1.27 -12.66 7.74
CA PRO A 608 1.81 -12.15 6.48
C PRO A 608 3.15 -11.44 6.63
N GLY A 609 3.37 -10.76 7.75
CA GLY A 609 4.61 -10.04 8.04
C GLY A 609 5.84 -10.94 8.18
N LYS A 610 5.66 -12.23 8.47
CA LYS A 610 6.76 -13.22 8.48
C LYS A 610 7.32 -13.50 7.07
N TYR A 611 6.50 -13.26 6.06
CA TYR A 611 6.80 -13.55 4.65
C TYR A 611 6.90 -12.29 3.79
N PHE A 612 6.83 -11.10 4.40
CA PHE A 612 6.77 -9.80 3.71
C PHE A 612 5.66 -9.72 2.65
N ILE A 613 4.55 -10.43 2.89
CA ILE A 613 3.40 -10.49 2.00
C ILE A 613 2.49 -9.29 2.23
N ASN A 614 2.22 -8.53 1.17
CA ASN A 614 1.23 -7.46 1.20
C ASN A 614 -0.19 -8.05 1.09
N ARG A 615 -1.10 -7.61 1.97
CA ARG A 615 -2.50 -8.02 1.96
C ARG A 615 -3.26 -7.59 0.71
N LEU A 616 -2.75 -6.62 -0.06
CA LEU A 616 -3.28 -6.27 -1.38
C LEU A 616 -3.24 -7.43 -2.37
N LEU A 617 -2.33 -8.40 -2.21
CA LEU A 617 -2.26 -9.61 -3.06
C LEU A 617 -3.49 -10.51 -2.92
N MET A 618 -4.30 -10.32 -1.88
CA MET A 618 -5.62 -10.96 -1.78
C MET A 618 -6.59 -10.48 -2.90
N MET A 619 -6.29 -9.33 -3.52
CA MET A 619 -7.22 -8.58 -4.36
C MET A 619 -6.81 -8.54 -5.84
N ASP A 620 -5.61 -9.02 -6.17
CA ASP A 620 -5.08 -9.18 -7.54
C ASP A 620 -5.56 -10.50 -8.17
#